data_AF-A0A957XAE8-F1
#
_entry.id   AF-A0A957XAE8-F1
#
_cell.length_a   1.000
_cell.length_b   1.000
_cell.length_c   1.000
_cell.angle_alpha   90.00
_cell.angle_beta   90.00
_cell.angle_gamma   90.00
#
_symmetry.space_group_name_H-M   'P 1'
#
loop_
_entity.id
_entity.type
_entity.pdbx_description
1 polymer ?
#
loop_
_entity_poly.entity_id
_entity_poly.type
_entity_poly.pdbx_seq_one_letter_code
_entity_poly.pdbx_strand_id
1 'polypeptide(L)'
;MTTPTNSIEELYSVLSEQLQAYHQLIELAHQERVALENEDISRLTETIHTKERVAESIAHWDDTRAKITASLAVQLELPHTASLSDIIAQLDNTSLSLRQEVKQGLNDIRQEFANLLEQLLFLYNGNRKLLEAGLARVNTTFDYISSATSSSDGQYTSKGRNQVAVQCAGNVLNWKA
;
A
#
# COMPACT_ATOMS: atom_id res chain seq x y z
N MET A 1 -30.56 -24.87 8.01
CA MET A 1 -30.92 -23.43 8.05
C MET A 1 -30.08 -22.81 9.15
N THR A 2 -29.07 -22.01 8.79
CA THR A 2 -28.31 -21.19 9.75
C THR A 2 -29.20 -20.06 10.24
N THR A 3 -29.15 -19.73 11.52
CA THR A 3 -29.91 -18.60 12.09
C THR A 3 -29.18 -17.29 11.78
N PRO A 4 -29.91 -16.17 11.63
CA PRO A 4 -29.30 -14.86 11.33
C PRO A 4 -28.27 -14.46 12.37
N THR A 5 -28.49 -14.80 13.65
CA THR A 5 -27.53 -14.56 14.73
C THR A 5 -26.17 -15.19 14.46
N ASN A 6 -26.12 -16.42 13.94
CA ASN A 6 -24.87 -17.12 13.67
C ASN A 6 -24.13 -16.51 12.47
N SER A 7 -24.86 -16.14 11.41
CA SER A 7 -24.28 -15.46 10.26
C SER A 7 -23.76 -14.05 10.58
N ILE A 8 -24.29 -13.38 11.60
CA ILE A 8 -23.79 -12.08 12.07
C ILE A 8 -22.50 -12.23 12.88
N GLU A 9 -22.40 -13.24 13.74
CA GLU A 9 -21.15 -13.57 14.44
C GLU A 9 -20.05 -13.97 13.45
N GLU A 10 -20.39 -14.72 12.40
CA GLU A 10 -19.48 -15.06 11.30
C GLU A 10 -19.02 -13.80 10.54
N LEU A 11 -19.94 -12.89 10.23
CA LEU A 11 -19.61 -11.60 9.61
C LEU A 11 -18.63 -10.78 10.47
N TYR A 12 -18.88 -10.71 11.78
CA TYR A 12 -17.99 -10.02 12.72
C TYR A 12 -16.59 -10.65 12.74
N SER A 13 -16.51 -11.98 12.76
CA SER A 13 -15.24 -12.71 12.67
C SER A 13 -14.49 -12.36 11.39
N VAL A 14 -15.16 -12.43 10.23
CA VAL A 14 -14.53 -12.11 8.94
C VAL A 14 -14.06 -10.67 8.89
N LEU A 15 -14.87 -9.72 9.37
CA LEU A 15 -14.50 -8.30 9.41
C LEU A 15 -13.29 -8.05 10.33
N SER A 16 -13.18 -8.79 11.43
CA SER A 16 -12.03 -8.70 12.35
C SER A 16 -10.75 -9.22 11.69
N GLU A 17 -10.82 -10.35 10.98
CA GLU A 17 -9.69 -10.90 10.21
C GLU A 17 -9.27 -9.95 9.07
N GLN A 18 -10.23 -9.35 8.38
CA GLN A 18 -9.94 -8.31 7.39
C GLN A 18 -9.18 -7.15 8.02
N LEU A 19 -9.68 -6.61 9.13
CA LEU A 19 -9.07 -5.50 9.82
C LEU A 19 -7.61 -5.80 10.21
N GLN A 20 -7.35 -7.00 10.73
CA GLN A 20 -6.00 -7.46 11.06
C GLN A 20 -5.09 -7.51 9.83
N ALA A 21 -5.59 -7.99 8.68
CA ALA A 21 -4.83 -8.01 7.44
C ALA A 21 -4.48 -6.58 6.95
N TYR A 22 -5.38 -5.61 7.12
CA TYR A 22 -5.09 -4.20 6.81
C TYR A 22 -4.04 -3.58 7.75
N HIS A 23 -4.07 -3.91 9.05
CA HIS A 23 -3.00 -3.51 9.97
C HIS A 23 -1.64 -4.06 9.54
N GLN A 24 -1.57 -5.34 9.20
CA GLN A 24 -0.34 -5.95 8.68
C GLN A 24 0.14 -5.23 7.40
N LEU A 25 -0.77 -4.83 6.52
CA LEU A 25 -0.42 -4.10 5.30
C LEU A 25 0.18 -2.72 5.60
N ILE A 26 -0.30 -2.03 6.64
CA ILE A 26 0.28 -0.76 7.12
C ILE A 26 1.68 -0.98 7.68
N GLU A 27 1.88 -2.00 8.52
CA GLU A 27 3.21 -2.33 9.05
C GLU A 27 4.20 -2.62 7.91
N LEU A 28 3.77 -3.40 6.91
CA LEU A 28 4.57 -3.67 5.72
C LEU A 28 4.83 -2.41 4.88
N ALA A 29 3.91 -1.45 4.83
CA ALA A 29 4.12 -0.17 4.17
C ALA A 29 5.16 0.69 4.89
N HIS A 30 5.21 0.65 6.23
CA HIS A 30 6.30 1.26 7.00
C HIS A 30 7.63 0.56 6.74
N GLN A 31 7.66 -0.78 6.73
CA GLN A 31 8.87 -1.54 6.44
C GLN A 31 9.41 -1.25 5.02
N GLU A 32 8.51 -1.17 4.03
CA GLU A 32 8.84 -0.76 2.66
C GLU A 32 9.48 0.63 2.66
N ARG A 33 8.90 1.59 3.39
CA ARG A 33 9.46 2.94 3.49
C ARG A 33 10.89 2.92 4.01
N VAL A 34 11.13 2.19 5.09
CA VAL A 34 12.46 2.06 5.70
C VAL A 34 13.44 1.39 4.73
N ALA A 35 13.01 0.39 3.97
CA ALA A 35 13.85 -0.25 2.95
C ALA A 35 14.20 0.73 1.82
N LEU A 36 13.23 1.54 1.36
CA LEU A 36 13.44 2.56 0.33
C LEU A 36 14.39 3.67 0.79
N GLU A 37 14.23 4.17 2.01
CA GLU A 37 15.10 5.22 2.58
C GLU A 37 16.55 4.74 2.75
N ASN A 38 16.77 3.45 3.00
CA ASN A 38 18.09 2.84 3.16
C ASN A 38 18.63 2.18 1.88
N GLU A 39 17.89 2.22 0.77
CA GLU A 39 18.26 1.59 -0.51
C GLU A 39 18.50 0.07 -0.40
N ASP A 40 17.81 -0.58 0.54
CA ASP A 40 17.91 -2.01 0.81
C ASP A 40 16.95 -2.81 -0.09
N ILE A 41 17.45 -3.17 -1.27
CA ILE A 41 16.67 -3.89 -2.29
C ILE A 41 16.25 -5.29 -1.83
N SER A 42 17.07 -5.97 -1.03
CA SER A 42 16.76 -7.32 -0.53
C SER A 42 15.56 -7.27 0.41
N ARG A 43 15.58 -6.35 1.38
CA ARG A 43 14.47 -6.15 2.31
C ARG A 43 13.21 -5.63 1.61
N LEU A 44 13.38 -4.76 0.60
CA LEU A 44 12.27 -4.29 -0.22
C LEU A 44 11.55 -5.45 -0.93
N THR A 45 12.33 -6.37 -1.51
CA THR A 45 11.80 -7.54 -2.22
C THR A 45 11.03 -8.48 -1.28
N GLU A 46 11.59 -8.78 -0.10
CA GLU A 46 10.91 -9.59 0.92
C GLU A 46 9.60 -8.95 1.39
N THR A 47 9.62 -7.62 1.57
CA THR A 47 8.43 -6.85 1.97
C THR A 47 7.34 -6.96 0.91
N ILE A 48 7.68 -6.82 -0.38
CA ILE A 48 6.73 -6.94 -1.50
C ILE A 48 6.09 -8.33 -1.53
N HIS A 49 6.88 -9.42 -1.44
CA HIS A 49 6.33 -10.78 -1.41
C HIS A 49 5.42 -11.04 -0.22
N THR A 50 5.68 -10.38 0.91
CA THR A 50 4.79 -10.48 2.07
C THR A 50 3.51 -9.70 1.86
N LYS A 51 3.56 -8.52 1.22
CA LYS A 51 2.38 -7.75 0.83
C LYS A 51 1.49 -8.51 -0.16
N GLU A 52 2.08 -9.21 -1.12
CA GLU A 52 1.33 -10.06 -2.08
C GLU A 52 0.49 -11.11 -1.34
N ARG A 53 1.08 -11.82 -0.38
CA ARG A 53 0.37 -12.81 0.45
C ARG A 53 -0.74 -12.19 1.30
N VAL A 54 -0.50 -11.01 1.87
CA VAL A 54 -1.53 -10.27 2.63
C VAL A 54 -2.66 -9.82 1.71
N ALA A 55 -2.36 -9.36 0.49
CA ALA A 55 -3.36 -8.96 -0.48
C ALA A 55 -4.25 -10.14 -0.94
N GLU A 56 -3.67 -11.32 -1.11
CA GLU A 56 -4.44 -12.56 -1.35
C GLU A 56 -5.38 -12.88 -0.18
N SER A 57 -4.92 -12.72 1.06
CA SER A 57 -5.76 -12.91 2.24
C SER A 57 -6.91 -11.89 2.29
N ILE A 58 -6.65 -10.61 1.99
CA ILE A 58 -7.69 -9.57 1.93
C ILE A 58 -8.74 -9.93 0.88
N ALA A 59 -8.31 -10.35 -0.31
CA ALA A 59 -9.22 -10.76 -1.38
C ALA A 59 -10.09 -11.96 -0.96
N HIS A 60 -9.50 -12.97 -0.32
CA HIS A 60 -10.25 -14.11 0.23
C HIS A 60 -11.33 -13.68 1.22
N TRP A 61 -10.98 -12.76 2.13
CA TRP A 61 -11.92 -12.27 3.12
C TRP A 61 -12.99 -11.36 2.51
N ASP A 62 -12.67 -10.57 1.48
CA ASP A 62 -13.65 -9.75 0.76
C ASP A 62 -14.71 -10.61 0.08
N ASP A 63 -14.29 -11.70 -0.58
CA ASP A 63 -15.20 -12.68 -1.16
C ASP A 63 -16.10 -13.34 -0.11
N THR A 64 -15.50 -13.71 1.04
CA THR A 64 -16.23 -14.34 2.15
C THR A 64 -17.24 -13.37 2.75
N ARG A 65 -16.84 -12.12 3.01
CA ARG A 65 -17.72 -11.04 3.49
C ARG A 65 -18.87 -10.81 2.51
N ALA A 66 -18.61 -10.76 1.22
CA ALA A 66 -19.64 -10.54 0.19
C ALA A 66 -20.69 -11.66 0.21
N LYS A 67 -20.27 -12.93 0.34
CA LYS A 67 -21.17 -14.08 0.46
C LYS A 67 -22.04 -14.01 1.71
N ILE A 68 -21.45 -13.71 2.86
CA ILE A 68 -22.18 -13.60 4.14
C ILE A 68 -23.16 -12.42 4.10
N THR A 69 -22.74 -11.28 3.58
CA THR A 69 -23.57 -10.08 3.38
C THR A 69 -24.79 -10.41 2.52
N ALA A 70 -24.59 -11.09 1.38
CA ALA A 70 -25.69 -11.51 0.52
C ALA A 70 -26.64 -12.49 1.21
N SER A 71 -26.11 -13.44 2.00
CA SER A 71 -26.93 -14.38 2.78
C SER A 71 -27.76 -13.66 3.84
N LEU A 72 -27.16 -12.73 4.59
CA LEU A 72 -27.84 -11.93 5.60
C LEU A 72 -28.90 -11.02 5.00
N ALA A 73 -28.66 -10.42 3.83
CA ALA A 73 -29.66 -9.62 3.14
C ALA A 73 -30.93 -10.44 2.85
N VAL A 74 -30.78 -11.70 2.39
CA VAL A 74 -31.93 -12.61 2.18
C VAL A 74 -32.63 -12.94 3.50
N GLN A 75 -31.88 -13.24 4.56
CA GLN A 75 -32.45 -13.62 5.86
C GLN A 75 -33.17 -12.46 6.56
N LEU A 76 -32.73 -11.22 6.32
CA LEU A 76 -33.30 -9.99 6.87
C LEU A 76 -34.34 -9.35 5.92
N GLU A 77 -34.70 -10.02 4.82
CA GLU A 77 -35.64 -9.53 3.82
C GLU A 77 -35.25 -8.15 3.22
N LEU A 78 -33.95 -7.89 3.13
CA LEU A 78 -33.40 -6.69 2.51
C LEU A 78 -33.25 -6.87 0.99
N PRO A 79 -33.20 -5.77 0.20
CA PRO A 79 -32.91 -5.84 -1.23
C PRO A 79 -31.59 -6.56 -1.51
N HIS A 80 -31.47 -7.26 -2.64
CA HIS A 80 -30.21 -7.90 -3.05
C HIS A 80 -29.04 -6.92 -3.26
N THR A 81 -29.34 -5.63 -3.40
CA THR A 81 -28.36 -4.54 -3.48
C THR A 81 -27.98 -3.96 -2.11
N ALA A 82 -28.48 -4.55 -1.01
CA ALA A 82 -28.19 -4.08 0.33
C ALA A 82 -26.69 -4.17 0.61
N SER A 83 -26.14 -3.06 1.08
CA SER A 83 -24.76 -2.95 1.49
C SER A 83 -24.57 -3.47 2.92
N LEU A 84 -23.31 -3.67 3.31
CA LEU A 84 -22.95 -3.98 4.69
C LEU A 84 -23.49 -2.92 5.67
N SER A 85 -23.47 -1.64 5.29
CA SER A 85 -24.03 -0.55 6.10
C SER A 85 -25.52 -0.70 6.33
N ASP A 86 -26.27 -1.15 5.31
CA ASP A 86 -27.72 -1.38 5.42
C ASP A 86 -28.02 -2.54 6.37
N ILE A 87 -27.21 -3.60 6.31
CA ILE A 87 -27.31 -4.73 7.24
C ILE A 87 -27.06 -4.26 8.68
N ILE A 88 -25.96 -3.54 8.94
CA ILE A 88 -25.64 -3.04 10.28
C ILE A 88 -26.78 -2.15 10.81
N ALA A 89 -27.29 -1.23 9.99
CA ALA A 89 -28.41 -0.37 10.37
C ALA A 89 -29.70 -1.16 10.67
N GLN A 90 -29.97 -2.24 9.94
CA GLN A 90 -31.09 -3.11 10.21
C GLN A 90 -30.91 -3.88 11.54
N LEU A 91 -29.69 -4.32 11.85
CA LEU A 91 -29.37 -5.00 13.12
C LEU A 91 -29.56 -4.11 14.35
N ASP A 92 -29.35 -2.81 14.22
CA ASP A 92 -29.63 -1.84 15.28
C ASP A 92 -31.13 -1.71 15.57
N ASN A 93 -31.97 -1.85 14.53
CA ASN A 93 -33.43 -1.76 14.63
C ASN A 93 -34.13 -3.09 14.98
N THR A 94 -33.41 -4.21 14.91
CA THR A 94 -34.00 -5.54 15.14
C THR A 94 -33.79 -6.02 16.57
N SER A 95 -34.84 -6.58 17.20
CA SER A 95 -34.79 -7.22 18.53
C SER A 95 -34.06 -8.58 18.51
N LEU A 96 -33.06 -8.76 17.65
CA LEU A 96 -32.22 -9.96 17.64
C LEU A 96 -31.37 -9.98 18.90
N SER A 97 -31.40 -11.12 19.60
CA SER A 97 -30.54 -11.41 20.76
C SER A 97 -29.09 -11.61 20.31
N LEU A 98 -28.44 -10.54 19.86
CA LEU A 98 -27.01 -10.50 19.60
C LEU A 98 -26.28 -10.16 20.90
N ARG A 99 -25.07 -10.69 21.06
CA ARG A 99 -24.19 -10.25 22.13
C ARG A 99 -23.87 -8.77 21.92
N GLN A 100 -23.92 -7.99 22.99
CA GLN A 100 -23.62 -6.55 22.95
C GLN A 100 -22.23 -6.26 22.35
N GLU A 101 -21.27 -7.16 22.62
CA GLU A 101 -19.90 -7.13 22.07
C GLU A 101 -19.88 -7.13 20.54
N VAL A 102 -20.75 -7.92 19.89
CA VAL A 102 -20.80 -8.02 18.42
C VAL A 102 -21.37 -6.73 17.81
N LYS A 103 -22.42 -6.16 18.41
CA LYS A 103 -23.01 -4.90 17.94
C LYS A 103 -22.03 -3.72 18.08
N GLN A 104 -21.36 -3.62 19.22
CA GLN A 104 -20.36 -2.58 19.45
C GLN A 104 -19.16 -2.78 18.52
N GLY A 105 -18.63 -4.01 18.45
CA GLY A 105 -17.47 -4.33 17.63
C GLY A 105 -17.68 -4.08 16.14
N LEU A 106 -18.87 -4.33 15.58
CA LEU A 106 -19.16 -3.99 14.18
C LEU A 106 -19.09 -2.49 13.90
N ASN A 107 -19.54 -1.65 14.84
CA ASN A 107 -19.44 -0.20 14.70
C ASN A 107 -18.00 0.30 14.83
N ASP A 108 -17.24 -0.28 15.77
CA ASP A 108 -15.83 0.05 16.00
C ASP A 108 -14.99 -0.32 14.76
N ILE A 109 -15.17 -1.54 14.22
CA ILE A 109 -14.49 -2.00 13.00
C ILE A 109 -14.78 -1.05 11.83
N ARG A 110 -16.02 -0.57 11.67
CA ARG A 110 -16.38 0.37 10.60
C ARG A 110 -15.60 1.68 10.71
N GLN A 111 -15.48 2.24 11.91
CA GLN A 111 -14.70 3.48 12.11
C GLN A 111 -13.22 3.24 11.86
N GLU A 112 -12.72 2.08 12.28
CA GLU A 112 -11.31 1.74 12.13
C GLU A 112 -10.89 1.57 10.67
N PHE A 113 -11.72 0.93 9.84
CA PHE A 113 -11.46 0.81 8.39
C PHE A 113 -11.26 2.16 7.70
N ALA A 114 -12.04 3.19 8.07
CA ALA A 114 -11.90 4.52 7.49
C ALA A 114 -10.52 5.12 7.82
N ASN A 115 -10.09 4.99 9.08
CA ASN A 115 -8.79 5.47 9.54
C ASN A 115 -7.62 4.71 8.89
N LEU A 116 -7.75 3.39 8.74
CA LEU A 116 -6.73 2.56 8.11
C LEU A 116 -6.54 2.91 6.64
N LEU A 117 -7.63 3.12 5.91
CA LEU A 117 -7.57 3.43 4.48
C LEU A 117 -6.88 4.77 4.22
N GLU A 118 -7.13 5.79 5.04
CA GLU A 118 -6.44 7.08 4.96
C GLU A 118 -4.93 6.93 5.22
N GLN A 119 -4.55 6.21 6.28
CA GLN A 119 -3.14 5.95 6.61
C GLN A 119 -2.42 5.19 5.49
N LEU A 120 -3.07 4.17 4.93
CA LEU A 120 -2.49 3.34 3.87
C LEU A 120 -2.28 4.15 2.58
N LEU A 121 -3.23 5.01 2.22
CA LEU A 121 -3.09 5.94 1.10
C LEU A 121 -1.95 6.93 1.32
N PHE A 122 -1.81 7.47 2.53
CA PHE A 122 -0.69 8.37 2.86
C PHE A 122 0.66 7.67 2.70
N LEU A 123 0.82 6.47 3.27
CA LEU A 123 2.05 5.69 3.18
C LEU A 123 2.36 5.27 1.75
N TYR A 124 1.37 4.77 1.01
CA TYR A 124 1.52 4.39 -0.38
C TYR A 124 2.04 5.55 -1.24
N ASN A 125 1.43 6.72 -1.11
CA ASN A 125 1.85 7.91 -1.86
C ASN A 125 3.27 8.36 -1.46
N GLY A 126 3.63 8.24 -0.18
CA GLY A 126 4.99 8.51 0.30
C GLY A 126 6.02 7.57 -0.32
N ASN A 127 5.75 6.26 -0.27
CA ASN A 127 6.65 5.23 -0.81
C ASN A 127 6.79 5.35 -2.32
N ARG A 128 5.69 5.64 -3.04
CA ARG A 128 5.73 5.87 -4.48
C ARG A 128 6.65 7.03 -4.86
N LYS A 129 6.61 8.14 -4.12
CA LYS A 129 7.50 9.29 -4.35
C LYS A 129 8.97 8.94 -4.10
N LEU A 130 9.27 8.13 -3.09
CA LEU A 130 10.64 7.66 -2.82
C LEU A 130 11.16 6.80 -3.97
N LEU A 131 10.34 5.88 -4.49
CA LEU A 131 10.66 5.08 -5.68
C LEU A 131 10.90 5.96 -6.91
N GLU A 132 10.01 6.91 -7.19
CA GLU A 132 10.15 7.86 -8.30
C GLU A 132 11.48 8.65 -8.21
N ALA A 133 11.83 9.14 -7.01
CA ALA A 133 13.09 9.85 -6.78
C ALA A 133 14.33 8.95 -6.97
N GLY A 134 14.27 7.72 -6.47
CA GLY A 134 15.34 6.72 -6.65
C GLY A 134 15.58 6.40 -8.12
N LEU A 135 14.50 6.17 -8.89
CA LEU A 135 14.56 5.92 -10.33
C LEU A 135 15.12 7.13 -11.09
N ALA A 136 14.69 8.35 -10.76
CA ALA A 136 15.22 9.56 -11.38
C ALA A 136 16.74 9.69 -11.18
N ARG A 137 17.25 9.33 -10.00
CA ARG A 137 18.69 9.32 -9.71
C ARG A 137 19.44 8.26 -10.52
N VAL A 138 18.89 7.06 -10.63
CA VAL A 138 19.46 5.99 -11.48
C VAL A 138 19.54 6.44 -12.93
N ASN A 139 18.46 7.01 -13.48
CA ASN A 139 18.43 7.52 -14.85
C ASN A 139 19.47 8.63 -15.06
N THR A 140 19.54 9.61 -14.16
CA THR A 140 20.53 10.69 -14.21
C THR A 140 21.96 10.15 -14.19
N THR A 141 22.21 9.12 -13.37
CA THR A 141 23.53 8.47 -13.28
C THR A 141 23.87 7.73 -14.56
N PHE A 142 22.90 7.03 -15.14
CA PHE A 142 23.05 6.35 -16.41
C PHE A 142 23.35 7.34 -17.54
N ASP A 143 22.59 8.43 -17.66
CA ASP A 143 22.80 9.48 -18.65
C ASP A 143 24.19 10.11 -18.52
N TYR A 144 24.65 10.35 -17.30
CA TYR A 144 26.00 10.83 -17.04
C TYR A 144 27.06 9.84 -17.53
N ILE A 145 26.95 8.55 -17.18
CA ILE A 145 27.89 7.52 -17.63
C ILE A 145 27.86 7.39 -19.15
N SER A 146 26.68 7.33 -19.76
CA SER A 146 26.51 7.27 -21.22
C SER A 146 27.16 8.46 -21.90
N SER A 147 26.88 9.68 -21.46
CA SER A 147 27.51 10.89 -22.04
C SER A 147 29.03 10.90 -21.88
N ALA A 148 29.57 10.45 -20.74
CA ALA A 148 31.02 10.34 -20.52
C ALA A 148 31.68 9.31 -21.44
N THR A 149 31.00 8.18 -21.71
CA THR A 149 31.48 7.16 -22.65
C THR A 149 31.30 7.55 -24.11
N SER A 150 30.25 8.29 -24.47
CA SER A 150 30.05 8.83 -25.83
C SER A 150 30.99 10.00 -26.15
N SER A 151 31.51 10.67 -25.12
CA SER A 151 32.52 11.74 -25.26
C SER A 151 33.95 11.22 -25.48
N SER A 152 34.15 9.91 -25.61
CA SER A 152 35.46 9.30 -25.88
C SER A 152 35.86 9.32 -27.36
N ASP A 153 35.41 10.31 -28.13
CA ASP A 153 36.10 10.74 -29.35
C ASP A 153 37.29 11.66 -29.04
N GLY A 154 37.84 11.53 -27.83
CA GLY A 154 39.21 11.94 -27.53
C GLY A 154 40.16 10.98 -28.24
N GLN A 155 40.42 11.24 -29.52
CA GLN A 155 41.39 10.51 -30.33
C GLN A 155 42.70 10.33 -29.55
N TYR A 156 42.94 9.11 -29.09
CA TYR A 156 44.27 8.68 -28.67
C TYR A 156 45.11 8.55 -29.94
N THR A 157 45.93 9.55 -30.22
CA THR A 157 46.99 9.41 -31.23
C THR A 157 48.16 8.65 -30.60
N SER A 158 49.04 8.09 -31.44
CA SER A 158 50.28 7.41 -31.00
C SER A 158 51.25 8.29 -30.19
N LYS A 159 50.92 9.57 -29.97
CA LYS A 159 51.67 10.54 -29.16
C LYS A 159 50.98 10.93 -27.85
N GLY A 160 49.88 10.26 -27.47
CA GLY A 160 49.10 10.57 -26.26
C GLY A 160 47.86 11.43 -26.53
N ARG A 161 47.12 11.72 -25.46
CA ARG A 161 45.78 12.37 -25.48
C ARG A 161 45.89 13.81 -25.96
N ASN A 162 45.19 14.17 -27.05
CA ASN A 162 45.02 15.58 -27.41
C ASN A 162 44.27 16.28 -26.28
N GLN A 163 44.86 17.34 -25.72
CA GLN A 163 44.18 18.21 -24.77
C GLN A 163 43.04 18.93 -25.52
N VAL A 164 41.81 18.44 -25.35
CA VAL A 164 40.63 19.24 -25.65
C VAL A 164 40.56 20.30 -24.55
N ALA A 165 40.71 21.57 -24.93
CA ALA A 165 40.50 22.68 -24.04
C ALA A 165 39.05 22.61 -23.53
N VAL A 166 38.88 22.25 -22.25
CA VAL A 166 37.62 22.41 -21.56
C VAL A 166 37.39 23.91 -21.44
N GLN A 167 36.55 24.48 -22.30
CA GLN A 167 35.92 25.77 -22.02
C GLN A 167 34.98 25.55 -20.84
N CYS A 168 35.47 25.80 -19.64
CA CYS A 168 34.64 25.98 -18.46
C CYS A 168 33.78 27.24 -18.67
N ALA A 169 32.56 27.05 -19.17
CA ALA A 169 31.50 28.05 -19.02
C ALA A 169 31.17 28.13 -17.52
N GLY A 170 31.26 29.34 -16.98
CA GLY A 170 31.40 29.59 -15.56
C GLY A 170 30.22 29.18 -14.68
N ASN A 171 30.54 28.81 -13.45
CA ASN A 171 30.19 29.63 -12.28
C ASN A 171 31.10 29.22 -11.10
N VAL A 172 32.19 29.96 -10.94
CA VAL A 172 33.03 29.90 -9.74
C VAL A 172 32.28 30.66 -8.65
N LEU A 173 31.66 29.93 -7.71
CA LEU A 173 31.23 30.52 -6.44
C LEU A 173 32.50 30.93 -5.68
N ASN A 174 32.70 32.24 -5.63
CA ASN A 174 33.84 32.90 -5.04
C ASN A 174 33.67 32.92 -3.50
N TRP A 175 34.34 32.01 -2.80
CA TRP A 175 34.49 32.07 -1.34
C TRP A 175 35.96 32.40 -1.03
N LYS A 176 36.23 33.67 -0.78
CA LYS A 176 37.41 34.21 -0.08
C LYS A 176 36.87 35.15 1.00
N ALA A 177 37.43 35.29 2.19
CA ALA A 177 38.48 34.57 2.92
C ALA A 177 38.28 34.94 4.40
#